data_AF-A0A6N8Y4M4-F1
#
_entry.id   AF-A0A6N8Y4M4-F1
#
_cell.length_a   1.000
_cell.length_b   1.000
_cell.length_c   1.000
_cell.angle_alpha   90.00
_cell.angle_beta   90.00
_cell.angle_gamma   90.00
#
_symmetry.space_group_name_H-M   'P 1'
#
loop_
_entity.id
_entity.type
_entity.pdbx_description
1 polymer ?
#
loop_
_entity_poly.entity_id
_entity_poly.type
_entity_poly.pdbx_seq_one_letter_code
_entity_poly.pdbx_strand_id
1 'polypeptide(L)'
;MCSPPDYKNRDLEEIIGQRISFDSVGHFYRAVSLLDYFDRTKLLTSLLYSSIEARMGIEHLLFEQLVLSVGLKLSQDDYERCLKNRMEFEKLIQELSPDYEKLQQFTGAVLELMRMENDMLIPELVFWRPRELMKNWGKLSKYLHWFGARNETTDNSDWVDEYQNNIRDILLPIWERMSSGPPGLFHPDNMESHVRDIWTDFRDGKIDISSAKRRLDLIRPILVLSSSFKVEGSMGGY
;
A
#
# COMPACT_ATOMS: atom_id res chain seq x y z
N MET A 1 -1.40 -1.89 17.72
CA MET A 1 -1.53 -1.00 16.54
C MET A 1 -2.39 0.16 16.94
N CYS A 2 -1.99 1.40 16.62
CA CYS A 2 -2.91 2.53 16.74
C CYS A 2 -3.95 2.39 15.63
N SER A 3 -5.23 2.43 15.98
CA SER A 3 -6.28 2.59 14.97
C SER A 3 -5.96 3.81 14.11
N PRO A 4 -6.16 3.72 12.78
CA PRO A 4 -5.96 4.87 11.91
C PRO A 4 -6.81 6.06 12.41
N PRO A 5 -6.27 7.29 12.33
CA PRO A 5 -6.94 8.47 12.86
C PRO A 5 -8.26 8.73 12.15
N ASP A 6 -9.28 9.17 12.91
CA ASP A 6 -10.57 9.56 12.32
C ASP A 6 -10.41 10.84 11.47
N TYR A 7 -10.79 10.72 10.20
CA TYR A 7 -10.66 11.75 9.18
C TYR A 7 -11.89 12.66 9.04
N LYS A 8 -13.03 12.27 9.62
CA LYS A 8 -14.30 12.98 9.41
C LYS A 8 -14.39 14.25 10.25
N ASN A 9 -15.10 15.23 9.72
CA ASN A 9 -15.47 16.47 10.42
C ASN A 9 -14.28 17.28 10.95
N ARG A 10 -13.12 17.21 10.28
CA ARG A 10 -11.91 17.97 10.65
C ARG A 10 -11.86 19.32 9.96
N ASP A 11 -11.35 20.35 10.62
CA ASP A 11 -11.00 21.61 9.96
C ASP A 11 -9.58 21.58 9.35
N LEU A 12 -9.19 22.63 8.62
CA LEU A 12 -7.89 22.66 7.94
C LEU A 12 -6.71 22.71 8.92
N GLU A 13 -6.86 23.35 10.07
CA GLU A 13 -5.80 23.44 11.08
C GLU A 13 -5.59 22.08 11.75
N GLU A 14 -6.66 21.34 12.02
CA GLU A 14 -6.61 19.98 12.53
C GLU A 14 -5.97 19.03 11.52
N ILE A 15 -6.34 19.12 10.24
CA ILE A 15 -5.80 18.25 9.18
C ILE A 15 -4.30 18.44 9.00
N ILE A 16 -3.85 19.70 8.95
CA ILE A 16 -2.44 20.05 8.68
C ILE A 16 -1.60 19.92 9.96
N GLY A 17 -2.16 20.32 11.09
CA GLY A 17 -1.49 20.35 12.39
C GLY A 17 -1.33 18.99 13.05
N GLN A 18 -2.03 17.95 12.56
CA GLN A 18 -1.87 16.62 13.10
C GLN A 18 -0.47 16.08 12.81
N ARG A 19 0.26 15.73 13.88
CA ARG A 19 1.55 15.03 13.79
C ARG A 19 1.34 13.58 13.38
N ILE A 20 0.89 13.36 12.15
CA ILE A 20 0.93 12.03 11.54
C ILE A 20 2.27 11.92 10.82
N SER A 21 2.87 10.73 10.89
CA SER A 21 4.11 10.38 10.21
C SER A 21 4.08 10.80 8.73
N PHE A 22 5.24 11.16 8.19
CA PHE A 22 5.44 11.42 6.76
C PHE A 22 5.55 10.11 5.97
N ASP A 23 4.61 9.20 6.21
CA ASP A 23 4.48 7.91 5.53
C ASP A 23 3.25 7.91 4.63
N SER A 24 3.00 6.78 3.96
CA SER A 24 1.83 6.64 3.09
C SER A 24 0.52 6.90 3.85
N VAL A 25 0.38 6.41 5.09
CA VAL A 25 -0.82 6.55 5.91
C VAL A 25 -1.13 8.01 6.22
N GLY A 26 -0.12 8.80 6.59
CA GLY A 26 -0.30 10.23 6.86
C GLY A 26 -0.77 11.03 5.66
N HIS A 27 -0.24 10.72 4.48
CA HIS A 27 -0.70 11.32 3.23
C HIS A 27 -2.15 10.93 2.91
N PHE A 28 -2.51 9.65 3.00
CA PHE A 28 -3.88 9.23 2.74
C PHE A 28 -4.87 9.79 3.75
N TYR A 29 -4.50 9.89 5.03
CA TYR A 29 -5.31 10.55 6.05
C TYR A 29 -5.63 12.00 5.66
N ARG A 30 -4.62 12.79 5.30
CA ARG A 30 -4.82 14.18 4.87
C ARG A 30 -5.71 14.23 3.64
N ALA A 31 -5.48 13.33 2.68
CA ALA A 31 -6.27 13.26 1.46
C ALA A 31 -7.76 13.00 1.73
N VAL A 32 -8.10 12.00 2.56
CA VAL A 32 -9.51 11.70 2.89
C VAL A 32 -10.15 12.77 3.77
N SER A 33 -9.39 13.38 4.68
CA SER A 33 -9.90 14.48 5.51
C SER A 33 -10.21 15.73 4.67
N LEU A 34 -9.35 16.04 3.68
CA LEU A 34 -9.58 17.14 2.75
C LEU A 34 -10.77 16.89 1.81
N LEU A 35 -11.01 15.64 1.43
CA LEU A 35 -12.20 15.24 0.68
C LEU A 35 -13.48 15.43 1.52
N ASP A 36 -13.48 15.01 2.79
CA ASP A 36 -14.58 15.27 3.72
C ASP A 36 -14.81 16.78 3.94
N TYR A 37 -13.73 17.55 4.07
CA TYR A 37 -13.82 19.01 4.16
C TYR A 37 -14.44 19.63 2.91
N PHE A 38 -14.07 19.15 1.72
CA PHE A 38 -14.70 19.55 0.47
C PHE A 38 -16.20 19.24 0.47
N ASP A 39 -16.59 18.04 0.91
CA ASP A 39 -18.00 17.63 0.95
C ASP A 39 -18.87 18.63 1.71
N ARG A 40 -18.35 19.16 2.81
CA ARG A 40 -19.04 20.11 3.71
C ARG A 40 -18.96 21.57 3.26
N THR A 41 -17.84 22.01 2.69
CA THR A 41 -17.58 23.43 2.42
C THR A 41 -17.64 23.82 0.95
N LYS A 42 -17.51 22.85 0.05
CA LYS A 42 -17.36 23.04 -1.41
C LYS A 42 -16.17 23.92 -1.81
N LEU A 43 -15.16 24.04 -0.94
CA LEU A 43 -13.93 24.78 -1.25
C LEU A 43 -13.06 23.98 -2.21
N LEU A 44 -13.09 24.28 -3.50
CA LEU A 44 -12.36 23.52 -4.54
C LEU A 44 -10.86 23.30 -4.23
N THR A 45 -10.22 24.26 -3.56
CA THR A 45 -8.82 24.14 -3.11
C THR A 45 -8.59 22.91 -2.23
N SER A 46 -9.54 22.55 -1.37
CA SER A 46 -9.45 21.33 -0.56
C SER A 46 -9.46 20.06 -1.42
N LEU A 47 -10.24 20.05 -2.51
CA LEU A 47 -10.27 18.95 -3.46
C LEU A 47 -8.95 18.83 -4.25
N LEU A 48 -8.33 19.96 -4.61
CA LEU A 48 -6.98 20.00 -5.20
C LEU A 48 -5.91 19.43 -4.25
N TYR A 49 -5.88 19.89 -3.00
CA TYR A 49 -4.94 19.37 -2.01
C TYR A 49 -5.21 17.89 -1.68
N SER A 50 -6.46 17.45 -1.67
CA SER A 50 -6.81 16.03 -1.53
C SER A 50 -6.12 15.19 -2.60
N SER A 51 -6.17 15.60 -3.87
CA SER A 51 -5.45 14.92 -4.96
C SER A 51 -3.92 14.95 -4.82
N ILE A 52 -3.35 16.05 -4.33
CA ILE A 52 -1.90 16.17 -4.11
C ILE A 52 -1.46 15.17 -3.05
N GLU A 53 -2.11 15.18 -1.89
CA GLU A 53 -1.84 14.27 -0.79
C GLU A 53 -2.06 12.81 -1.21
N ALA A 54 -3.12 12.52 -1.96
CA ALA A 54 -3.38 11.19 -2.51
C ALA A 54 -2.25 10.68 -3.39
N ARG A 55 -1.70 11.53 -4.29
CA ARG A 55 -0.56 11.16 -5.14
C ARG A 55 0.69 10.90 -4.33
N MET A 56 0.99 11.78 -3.37
CA MET A 56 2.13 11.62 -2.48
C MET A 56 2.01 10.33 -1.66
N GLY A 57 0.80 10.00 -1.19
CA GLY A 57 0.51 8.75 -0.49
C GLY A 57 0.75 7.52 -1.36
N ILE A 58 0.32 7.55 -2.63
CA ILE A 58 0.61 6.46 -3.58
C ILE A 58 2.11 6.31 -3.81
N GLU A 59 2.86 7.41 -3.98
CA GLU A 59 4.30 7.37 -4.18
C GLU A 59 5.03 6.77 -2.98
N HIS A 60 4.70 7.20 -1.77
CA HIS A 60 5.26 6.63 -0.54
C HIS A 60 4.88 5.15 -0.39
N LEU A 61 3.63 4.79 -0.71
CA LEU A 61 3.18 3.41 -0.62
C LEU A 61 3.93 2.50 -1.60
N LEU A 62 4.16 2.95 -2.83
CA LEU A 62 4.96 2.23 -3.81
C LEU A 62 6.41 2.05 -3.33
N PHE A 63 6.98 3.09 -2.73
CA PHE A 63 8.31 3.02 -2.14
C PHE A 63 8.37 2.02 -0.96
N GLU A 64 7.38 2.06 -0.06
CA GLU A 64 7.25 1.08 1.02
C GLU A 64 7.15 -0.35 0.46
N GLN A 65 6.37 -0.58 -0.61
CA GLN A 65 6.29 -1.89 -1.26
C GLN A 65 7.63 -2.32 -1.86
N LEU A 66 8.39 -1.40 -2.45
CA LEU A 66 9.71 -1.68 -2.98
C LEU A 66 10.65 -2.13 -1.85
N VAL A 67 10.73 -1.36 -0.76
CA VAL A 67 11.55 -1.69 0.41
C VAL A 67 11.17 -3.06 0.98
N LEU A 68 9.86 -3.34 1.14
CA LEU A 68 9.38 -4.64 1.63
C LEU A 68 9.73 -5.80 0.67
N SER A 69 9.74 -5.54 -0.63
CA SER A 69 9.98 -6.58 -1.65
C SER A 69 11.45 -6.94 -1.84
N VAL A 70 12.35 -5.97 -1.64
CA VAL A 70 13.80 -6.11 -1.87
C VAL A 70 14.55 -6.34 -0.55
N GLY A 71 13.94 -5.96 0.58
CA GLY A 71 14.57 -5.99 1.90
C GLY A 71 15.82 -5.12 1.93
N LEU A 72 16.88 -5.62 2.56
CA LEU A 72 18.17 -4.93 2.70
C LEU A 72 18.99 -4.79 1.41
N LYS A 73 18.48 -5.28 0.26
CA LYS A 73 19.23 -5.29 -1.00
C LYS A 73 19.01 -4.04 -1.86
N LEU A 74 18.19 -3.08 -1.40
CA LEU A 74 17.97 -1.84 -2.14
C LEU A 74 19.25 -0.99 -2.10
N SER A 75 19.89 -0.83 -3.26
CA SER A 75 21.10 0.00 -3.38
C SER A 75 20.75 1.49 -3.36
N GLN A 76 21.74 2.33 -3.01
CA GLN A 76 21.57 3.78 -3.14
C GLN A 76 21.29 4.20 -4.59
N ASP A 77 21.91 3.54 -5.57
CA ASP A 77 21.71 3.83 -6.99
C ASP A 77 20.27 3.53 -7.42
N ASP A 78 19.70 2.40 -6.99
CA ASP A 78 18.29 2.05 -7.27
C ASP A 78 17.32 3.02 -6.59
N TYR A 79 17.65 3.48 -5.39
CA TYR A 79 16.91 4.54 -4.70
C TYR A 79 16.97 5.86 -5.48
N GLU A 80 18.15 6.29 -5.94
CA GLU A 80 18.30 7.52 -6.72
C GLU A 80 17.59 7.45 -8.08
N ARG A 81 17.52 6.27 -8.70
CA ARG A 81 16.73 6.04 -9.92
C ARG A 81 15.24 6.28 -9.67
N CYS A 82 14.70 5.77 -8.55
CA CYS A 82 13.31 6.02 -8.14
C CYS A 82 13.00 7.52 -7.99
N LEU A 83 13.93 8.30 -7.42
CA LEU A 83 13.76 9.74 -7.24
C LEU A 83 13.72 10.50 -8.57
N LYS A 84 14.50 10.06 -9.56
CA LYS A 84 14.62 10.72 -10.87
C LYS A 84 13.43 10.42 -11.78
N ASN A 85 12.80 9.24 -11.64
CA ASN A 85 11.68 8.86 -12.49
C ASN A 85 10.59 8.10 -11.69
N ARG A 86 9.51 8.80 -11.37
CA ARG A 86 8.37 8.24 -10.62
C ARG A 86 7.67 7.09 -11.35
N MET A 87 7.81 6.99 -12.67
CA MET A 87 7.27 5.86 -13.43
C MET A 87 8.18 4.62 -13.37
N GLU A 88 9.34 4.69 -12.72
CA GLU A 88 10.23 3.55 -12.53
C GLU A 88 9.90 2.71 -11.31
N PHE A 89 9.02 3.14 -10.39
CA PHE A 89 8.68 2.32 -9.21
C PHE A 89 8.10 0.96 -9.59
N GLU A 90 7.12 0.92 -10.50
CA GLU A 90 6.53 -0.36 -10.97
C GLU A 90 7.59 -1.23 -11.65
N LYS A 91 8.45 -0.63 -12.48
CA LYS A 91 9.52 -1.34 -13.18
C LYS A 91 10.57 -1.87 -12.22
N LEU A 92 11.00 -1.08 -11.25
CA LEU A 92 12.00 -1.46 -10.25
C LEU A 92 11.46 -2.54 -9.32
N ILE A 93 10.19 -2.50 -8.92
CA ILE A 93 9.58 -3.62 -8.19
C ILE A 93 9.60 -4.89 -9.05
N GLN A 94 9.28 -4.80 -10.34
CA GLN A 94 9.34 -5.96 -11.25
C GLN A 94 10.77 -6.46 -11.53
N GLU A 95 11.75 -5.55 -11.64
CA GLU A 95 13.16 -5.86 -11.87
C GLU A 95 13.81 -6.50 -10.64
N LEU A 96 13.57 -5.92 -9.45
CA LEU A 96 14.22 -6.32 -8.21
C LEU A 96 13.45 -7.43 -7.47
N SER A 97 12.15 -7.57 -7.73
CA SER A 97 11.28 -8.60 -7.16
C SER A 97 10.34 -9.19 -8.22
N PRO A 98 10.86 -9.93 -9.22
CA PRO A 98 10.06 -10.45 -10.34
C PRO A 98 8.94 -11.41 -9.91
N ASP A 99 9.08 -12.05 -8.76
CA ASP A 99 8.08 -12.96 -8.18
C ASP A 99 7.22 -12.29 -7.09
N TYR A 100 7.16 -10.96 -7.03
CA TYR A 100 6.45 -10.20 -6.00
C TYR A 100 4.99 -10.67 -5.80
N GLU A 101 4.22 -10.84 -6.88
CA GLU A 101 2.83 -11.32 -6.79
C GLU A 101 2.73 -12.76 -6.26
N LYS A 102 3.66 -13.64 -6.65
CA LYS A 102 3.73 -15.00 -6.10
C LYS A 102 4.10 -14.96 -4.62
N LEU A 103 5.01 -14.07 -4.22
CA LEU A 103 5.44 -13.92 -2.84
C LEU A 103 4.28 -13.44 -1.96
N GLN A 104 3.44 -12.52 -2.45
CA GLN A 104 2.20 -12.12 -1.78
C GLN A 104 1.26 -13.32 -1.57
N GLN A 105 1.02 -14.11 -2.61
CA GLN A 105 0.15 -15.30 -2.53
C GLN A 105 0.68 -16.32 -1.53
N PHE A 106 1.98 -16.60 -1.58
CA PHE A 106 2.64 -17.53 -0.67
C PHE A 106 2.62 -17.03 0.77
N THR A 107 2.92 -15.74 0.99
CA THR A 107 2.82 -15.08 2.31
C THR A 107 1.40 -15.22 2.87
N GLY A 108 0.38 -14.96 2.06
CA GLY A 108 -1.02 -15.12 2.45
C GLY A 108 -1.34 -16.55 2.90
N ALA A 109 -0.85 -17.55 2.18
CA ALA A 109 -1.02 -18.96 2.52
C ALA A 109 -0.34 -19.34 3.84
N VAL A 110 0.87 -18.86 4.10
CA VAL A 110 1.57 -19.09 5.37
C VAL A 110 0.78 -18.49 6.53
N LEU A 111 0.36 -17.23 6.42
CA LEU A 111 -0.36 -16.55 7.51
C LEU A 111 -1.75 -17.13 7.78
N GLU A 112 -2.44 -17.61 6.73
CA GLU A 112 -3.71 -18.32 6.88
C GLU A 112 -3.55 -19.56 7.76
N LEU A 113 -2.49 -20.34 7.54
CA LEU A 113 -2.20 -21.53 8.35
C LEU A 113 -1.82 -21.17 9.79
N MET A 114 -0.98 -20.14 9.98
CA MET A 114 -0.55 -19.73 11.32
C MET A 114 -1.72 -19.19 12.17
N ARG A 115 -2.72 -18.53 11.56
CA ARG A 115 -3.91 -18.04 12.27
C ARG A 115 -4.79 -19.15 12.83
N MET A 116 -4.79 -20.32 12.20
CA MET A 116 -5.68 -21.42 12.58
C MET A 116 -5.30 -22.11 13.89
N GLU A 117 -4.05 -21.96 14.37
CA GLU A 117 -3.51 -22.87 15.39
C GLU A 117 -3.34 -22.27 16.78
N ASN A 118 -3.27 -20.94 16.93
CA ASN A 118 -2.58 -20.39 18.11
C ASN A 118 -3.30 -19.33 18.97
N ASP A 119 -4.56 -18.98 18.72
CA ASP A 119 -5.19 -17.77 19.32
C ASP A 119 -4.32 -16.49 19.19
N MET A 120 -3.25 -16.54 18.38
CA MET A 120 -2.34 -15.46 18.13
C MET A 120 -3.06 -14.49 17.20
N LEU A 121 -3.16 -13.24 17.66
CA LEU A 121 -3.58 -12.11 16.85
C LEU A 121 -2.51 -11.82 15.79
N ILE A 122 -2.44 -12.66 14.76
CA ILE A 122 -1.67 -12.38 13.55
C ILE A 122 -2.50 -11.39 12.73
N PRO A 123 -2.01 -10.16 12.52
CA PRO A 123 -2.77 -9.16 11.78
C PRO A 123 -3.01 -9.63 10.35
N GLU A 124 -4.18 -9.30 9.80
CA GLU A 124 -4.43 -9.46 8.38
C GLU A 124 -3.48 -8.53 7.61
N LEU A 125 -2.74 -9.07 6.65
CA LEU A 125 -1.83 -8.26 5.85
C LEU A 125 -2.53 -7.71 4.63
N VAL A 126 -2.13 -6.51 4.25
CA VAL A 126 -2.62 -5.82 3.07
C VAL A 126 -1.60 -5.94 1.94
N PHE A 127 -2.04 -6.48 0.80
CA PHE A 127 -1.20 -6.66 -0.39
C PHE A 127 -1.53 -5.63 -1.48
N TRP A 128 -0.62 -4.70 -1.72
CA TRP A 128 -0.82 -3.67 -2.74
C TRP A 128 -0.42 -4.15 -4.12
N ARG A 129 -1.13 -3.69 -5.15
CA ARG A 129 -0.83 -3.98 -6.55
C ARG A 129 -0.22 -2.73 -7.20
N PRO A 130 1.10 -2.69 -7.47
CA PRO A 130 1.77 -1.50 -7.98
C PRO A 130 1.11 -0.91 -9.23
N ARG A 131 0.68 -1.78 -10.16
CA ARG A 131 0.00 -1.37 -11.40
C ARG A 131 -1.32 -0.63 -11.14
N GLU A 132 -2.08 -1.06 -10.15
CA GLU A 132 -3.35 -0.43 -9.78
C GLU A 132 -3.10 0.94 -9.12
N LEU A 133 -2.11 1.01 -8.23
CA LEU A 133 -1.66 2.25 -7.62
C LEU A 133 -1.21 3.27 -8.68
N MET A 134 -0.40 2.85 -9.66
CA MET A 134 0.04 3.72 -10.77
C MET A 134 -1.12 4.20 -11.65
N LYS A 135 -2.12 3.33 -11.91
CA LYS A 135 -3.34 3.72 -12.62
C LYS A 135 -4.09 4.81 -11.85
N ASN A 136 -4.23 4.66 -10.53
CA ASN A 136 -4.88 5.63 -9.66
C ASN A 136 -4.10 6.96 -9.60
N TRP A 137 -2.77 6.88 -9.49
CA TRP A 137 -1.89 8.05 -9.55
C TRP A 137 -2.06 8.85 -10.85
N GLY A 138 -2.14 8.16 -11.99
CA GLY A 138 -2.37 8.80 -13.29
C GLY A 138 -3.72 9.49 -13.37
N LYS A 139 -4.79 8.87 -12.84
CA LYS A 139 -6.12 9.49 -12.74
C LYS A 139 -6.11 10.76 -11.89
N LEU A 140 -5.48 10.72 -10.71
CA LEU A 140 -5.35 11.90 -9.84
C LEU A 140 -4.56 13.03 -10.52
N SER A 141 -3.53 12.68 -11.29
CA SER A 141 -2.70 13.63 -12.03
C SER A 141 -3.49 14.43 -13.08
N LYS A 142 -4.52 13.83 -13.70
CA LYS A 142 -5.40 14.49 -14.68
C LYS A 142 -5.97 15.82 -14.14
N TYR A 143 -6.32 15.85 -12.86
CA TYR A 143 -6.96 17.00 -12.23
C TYR A 143 -5.99 18.04 -11.68
N LEU A 144 -4.71 17.70 -11.57
CA LEU A 144 -3.67 18.61 -11.07
C LEU A 144 -2.92 19.35 -12.17
N HIS A 145 -2.88 18.78 -13.37
CA HIS A 145 -2.14 19.33 -14.51
C HIS A 145 -3.06 19.90 -15.60
N TRP A 146 -4.26 20.34 -15.22
CA TRP A 146 -5.24 20.82 -16.18
C TRP A 146 -5.01 22.31 -16.49
N PHE A 147 -5.18 22.68 -17.77
CA PHE A 147 -4.97 24.04 -18.30
C PHE A 147 -6.19 24.51 -19.13
N GLY A 148 -7.40 24.15 -18.70
CA GLY A 148 -8.64 24.46 -19.41
C GLY A 148 -9.23 25.82 -19.04
N ALA A 149 -10.25 26.25 -19.80
CA ALA A 149 -11.03 27.44 -19.45
C ALA A 149 -11.88 27.18 -18.20
N ARG A 150 -12.01 28.19 -17.33
CA ARG A 150 -12.71 28.06 -16.03
C ARG A 150 -14.17 27.60 -16.16
N ASN A 151 -14.86 28.07 -17.19
CA ASN A 151 -16.25 27.73 -17.49
C ASN A 151 -16.45 26.27 -17.92
N GLU A 152 -15.39 25.55 -18.27
CA GLU A 152 -15.46 24.12 -18.61
C GLU A 152 -15.17 23.24 -17.39
N THR A 153 -14.79 23.84 -16.26
CA THR A 153 -14.07 23.15 -15.17
C THR A 153 -14.38 23.69 -13.77
N THR A 154 -13.61 24.62 -13.20
CA THR A 154 -13.79 25.10 -11.82
C THR A 154 -15.12 25.80 -11.60
N ASP A 155 -15.66 26.41 -12.66
CA ASP A 155 -16.95 27.08 -12.65
C ASP A 155 -18.05 26.16 -13.23
N ASN A 156 -17.70 24.93 -13.66
CA ASN A 156 -18.62 23.91 -14.16
C ASN A 156 -18.90 22.86 -13.07
N SER A 157 -20.13 22.83 -12.56
CA SER A 157 -20.54 21.88 -11.51
C SER A 157 -20.34 20.42 -11.92
N ASP A 158 -20.63 20.07 -13.17
CA ASP A 158 -20.55 18.68 -13.64
C ASP A 158 -19.10 18.19 -13.61
N TRP A 159 -18.16 19.08 -13.94
CA TRP A 159 -16.73 18.77 -13.88
C TRP A 159 -16.26 18.62 -12.44
N VAL A 160 -16.72 19.49 -11.53
CA VAL A 160 -16.38 19.42 -10.10
C VAL A 160 -16.94 18.13 -9.48
N ASP A 161 -18.16 17.74 -9.83
CA ASP A 161 -18.79 16.51 -9.37
C ASP A 161 -18.06 15.28 -9.93
N GLU A 162 -17.68 15.27 -11.22
CA GLU A 162 -16.85 14.21 -11.81
C GLU A 162 -15.50 14.11 -11.06
N TYR A 163 -14.86 15.25 -10.79
CA TYR A 163 -13.59 15.30 -10.08
C TYR A 163 -13.72 14.71 -8.66
N GLN A 164 -14.72 15.16 -7.91
CA GLN A 164 -15.00 14.69 -6.56
C GLN A 164 -15.27 13.18 -6.53
N ASN A 165 -16.11 12.68 -7.43
CA ASN A 165 -16.46 11.25 -7.49
C ASN A 165 -15.23 10.41 -7.84
N ASN A 166 -14.43 10.83 -8.81
CA ASN A 166 -13.23 10.09 -9.20
C ASN A 166 -12.16 10.07 -8.09
N ILE A 167 -11.96 11.16 -7.34
CA ILE A 167 -11.08 11.12 -6.17
C ILE A 167 -11.65 10.17 -5.11
N ARG A 168 -12.94 10.26 -4.81
CA ARG A 168 -13.60 9.44 -3.79
C ARG A 168 -13.44 7.94 -4.08
N ASP A 169 -13.69 7.54 -5.32
CA ASP A 169 -13.57 6.15 -5.79
C ASP A 169 -12.14 5.61 -5.72
N ILE A 170 -11.13 6.49 -5.68
CA ILE A 170 -9.74 6.11 -5.51
C ILE A 170 -9.38 6.08 -4.02
N LEU A 171 -9.73 7.14 -3.28
CA LEU A 171 -9.24 7.36 -1.92
C LEU A 171 -9.90 6.46 -0.89
N LEU A 172 -11.22 6.32 -0.91
CA LEU A 172 -11.92 5.58 0.13
C LEU A 172 -11.53 4.09 0.15
N PRO A 173 -11.43 3.38 -0.99
CA PRO A 173 -10.98 1.99 -0.98
C PRO A 173 -9.54 1.84 -0.48
N ILE A 174 -8.64 2.76 -0.83
CA ILE A 174 -7.26 2.73 -0.32
C ILE A 174 -7.24 2.94 1.19
N TRP A 175 -7.96 3.95 1.69
CA TRP A 175 -8.03 4.26 3.11
C TRP A 175 -8.63 3.12 3.95
N GLU A 176 -9.76 2.57 3.51
CA GLU A 176 -10.41 1.41 4.14
C GLU A 176 -9.45 0.23 4.23
N ARG A 177 -8.73 -0.03 3.13
CA ARG A 177 -7.77 -1.12 3.06
C ARG A 177 -6.53 -0.88 3.92
N MET A 178 -5.99 0.34 3.96
CA MET A 178 -4.92 0.70 4.92
C MET A 178 -5.37 0.53 6.37
N SER A 179 -6.65 0.77 6.63
CA SER A 179 -7.24 0.66 7.95
C SER A 179 -7.48 -0.79 8.40
N SER A 180 -7.47 -1.76 7.48
CA SER A 180 -7.72 -3.17 7.80
C SER A 180 -6.48 -3.92 8.29
N GLY A 181 -5.27 -3.42 8.00
CA GLY A 181 -4.04 -4.05 8.46
C GLY A 181 -2.77 -3.46 7.83
N PRO A 182 -1.60 -3.83 8.36
CA PRO A 182 -0.34 -3.33 7.83
C PRO A 182 0.00 -3.98 6.48
N PRO A 183 0.79 -3.30 5.62
CA PRO A 183 1.48 -3.98 4.54
C PRO A 183 2.53 -4.93 5.12
N GLY A 184 2.81 -6.02 4.42
CA GLY A 184 3.89 -6.91 4.81
C GLY A 184 4.12 -8.04 3.81
N LEU A 185 5.33 -8.58 3.83
CA LEU A 185 5.73 -9.75 3.05
C LEU A 185 6.55 -10.68 3.94
N PHE A 186 6.43 -11.98 3.69
CA PHE A 186 7.33 -12.95 4.29
C PHE A 186 8.55 -13.12 3.38
N HIS A 187 9.57 -12.29 3.61
CA HIS A 187 10.74 -12.24 2.72
C HIS A 187 11.48 -13.61 2.69
N PRO A 188 11.88 -14.11 1.51
CA PRO A 188 12.54 -15.43 1.38
C PRO A 188 13.77 -15.62 2.28
N ASP A 189 14.54 -14.54 2.48
CA ASP A 189 15.75 -14.58 3.33
C ASP A 189 15.42 -14.81 4.82
N ASN A 190 14.20 -14.48 5.24
CA ASN A 190 13.70 -14.66 6.61
C ASN A 190 12.94 -15.97 6.79
N MET A 191 12.70 -16.73 5.71
CA MET A 191 12.04 -18.03 5.77
C MET A 191 12.97 -19.10 6.34
N GLU A 192 12.44 -19.95 7.21
CA GLU A 192 13.10 -21.21 7.59
C GLU A 192 13.34 -22.10 6.37
N SER A 193 14.36 -22.96 6.43
CA SER A 193 14.79 -23.79 5.29
C SER A 193 13.63 -24.57 4.64
N HIS A 194 12.81 -25.25 5.45
CA HIS A 194 11.68 -26.03 4.95
C HIS A 194 10.62 -25.17 4.26
N VAL A 195 10.38 -23.96 4.76
CA VAL A 195 9.43 -23.03 4.15
C VAL A 195 10.00 -22.47 2.85
N ARG A 196 11.30 -22.18 2.84
CA ARG A 196 12.04 -21.69 1.67
C ARG A 196 12.06 -22.72 0.54
N ASP A 197 12.16 -24.01 0.87
CA ASP A 197 12.09 -25.09 -0.13
C ASP A 197 10.72 -25.13 -0.81
N ILE A 198 9.64 -25.04 -0.03
CA ILE A 198 8.27 -24.99 -0.57
C ILE A 198 8.05 -23.72 -1.39
N TRP A 199 8.54 -22.57 -0.91
CA TRP A 199 8.52 -21.31 -1.65
C TRP A 199 9.24 -21.46 -3.00
N THR A 200 10.43 -22.06 -3.01
CA THR A 200 11.23 -22.25 -4.24
C THR A 200 10.49 -23.12 -5.25
N ASP A 201 9.91 -24.24 -4.82
CA ASP A 201 9.11 -25.09 -5.70
C ASP A 201 7.88 -24.37 -6.26
N PHE A 202 7.21 -23.54 -5.44
CA PHE A 202 6.04 -22.76 -5.88
C PHE A 202 6.45 -21.65 -6.85
N ARG A 203 7.50 -20.89 -6.52
CA ARG A 203 8.07 -19.83 -7.33
C ARG A 203 8.46 -20.35 -8.72
N ASP A 204 9.14 -21.49 -8.76
CA ASP A 204 9.60 -22.14 -9.99
C ASP A 204 8.46 -22.82 -10.78
N GLY A 205 7.22 -22.83 -10.26
CA GLY A 205 6.05 -23.43 -10.89
C GLY A 205 6.01 -24.96 -10.85
N LYS A 206 6.86 -25.60 -10.02
CA LYS A 206 6.85 -27.06 -9.82
C LYS A 206 5.63 -27.52 -9.03
N ILE A 207 5.09 -26.65 -8.18
CA ILE A 207 3.85 -26.86 -7.44
C ILE A 207 2.93 -25.64 -7.58
N ASP A 208 1.63 -25.87 -7.49
CA ASP A 208 0.63 -24.80 -7.40
C ASP A 208 0.43 -24.34 -5.95
N ILE A 209 -0.34 -23.25 -5.76
CA ILE A 209 -0.60 -22.69 -4.43
C ILE A 209 -1.34 -23.68 -3.51
N SER A 210 -2.22 -24.50 -4.08
CA SER A 210 -2.95 -25.55 -3.36
C SER A 210 -2.00 -26.62 -2.81
N SER A 211 -1.01 -27.03 -3.59
CA SER A 211 0.03 -27.97 -3.18
C SER A 211 1.02 -27.34 -2.20
N ALA A 212 1.35 -26.06 -2.37
CA ALA A 212 2.13 -25.30 -1.39
C ALA A 212 1.42 -25.26 -0.03
N LYS A 213 0.12 -24.93 0.01
CA LYS A 213 -0.71 -24.97 1.24
C LYS A 213 -0.67 -26.35 1.90
N ARG A 214 -0.86 -27.44 1.15
CA ARG A 214 -0.77 -28.81 1.68
C ARG A 214 0.61 -29.14 2.26
N ARG A 215 1.70 -28.70 1.63
CA ARG A 215 3.05 -28.94 2.15
C ARG A 215 3.35 -28.10 3.39
N LEU A 216 2.91 -26.84 3.40
CA LEU A 216 3.01 -25.96 4.57
C LEU A 216 2.24 -26.53 5.76
N ASP A 217 1.08 -27.13 5.50
CA ASP A 217 0.27 -27.82 6.50
C ASP A 217 1.00 -29.00 7.15
N LEU A 218 1.76 -29.78 6.37
CA LEU A 218 2.55 -30.90 6.91
C LEU A 218 3.68 -30.45 7.84
N ILE A 219 4.26 -29.28 7.59
CA ILE A 219 5.34 -28.70 8.41
C ILE A 219 4.80 -27.72 9.46
N ARG A 220 3.48 -27.59 9.58
CA ARG A 220 2.79 -26.63 10.45
C ARG A 220 3.27 -26.66 11.92
N PRO A 221 3.52 -27.83 12.56
CA PRO A 221 4.02 -27.85 13.93
C PRO A 221 5.37 -27.14 14.10
N ILE A 222 6.20 -27.13 13.06
CA ILE A 222 7.52 -26.49 13.07
C ILE A 222 7.36 -24.97 12.91
N LEU A 223 6.45 -24.54 12.03
CA LEU A 223 6.08 -23.12 11.82
C LEU A 223 5.56 -22.44 13.08
N VAL A 224 4.98 -23.17 14.03
CA VAL A 224 4.50 -22.58 15.29
C VAL A 224 5.58 -22.48 16.36
N LEU A 225 6.51 -23.44 16.38
CA LEU A 225 7.56 -23.50 17.40
C LEU A 225 8.68 -22.49 17.14
N SER A 226 8.95 -22.16 15.87
CA SER A 226 9.92 -21.14 15.50
C SER A 226 9.33 -19.74 15.69
N SER A 227 9.22 -19.30 16.94
CA SER A 227 8.78 -17.96 17.39
C SER A 227 9.61 -16.76 16.87
N SER A 228 10.39 -16.96 15.81
CA SER A 228 11.21 -15.96 15.10
C SER A 228 10.48 -15.27 13.94
N PHE A 229 9.16 -15.49 13.77
CA PHE A 229 8.37 -14.85 12.70
C PHE A 229 8.31 -13.33 12.85
N LYS A 230 9.21 -12.65 12.16
CA LYS A 230 9.11 -11.21 11.90
C LYS A 230 8.52 -11.03 10.51
N VAL A 231 7.23 -10.77 10.44
CA VAL A 231 6.70 -10.03 9.29
C VAL A 231 7.31 -8.64 9.40
N GLU A 232 8.14 -8.27 8.43
CA GLU A 232 8.61 -6.90 8.32
C GLU A 232 7.39 -6.04 7.98
N GLY A 233 6.82 -5.40 9.01
CA GLY A 233 5.94 -4.26 8.83
C GLY A 233 6.83 -3.04 8.65
N SER A 234 6.65 -2.29 7.57
CA SER A 234 7.31 -1.00 7.43
C SER A 234 6.74 -0.06 8.49
N MET A 235 7.40 0.07 9.63
CA MET A 235 7.18 1.18 10.56
C MET A 235 8.50 1.67 11.12
N GLY A 236 8.79 2.94 10.80
CA GLY A 236 9.31 3.94 11.72
C GLY A 236 10.59 3.58 12.46
N GLY A 237 11.72 3.80 11.80
CA GLY A 237 13.04 3.73 12.42
C GLY A 237 14.02 4.70 11.78
N TYR A 238 13.63 5.98 11.67
CA TYR A 238 14.55 7.12 11.60
C TYR A 238 14.00 8.26 12.45
#